data_AF-R7KA77-F1
#
_entry.id   AF-R7KA77-F1
#
_cell.length_a   1.000
_cell.length_b   1.000
_cell.length_c   1.000
_cell.angle_alpha   90.00
_cell.angle_beta   90.00
_cell.angle_gamma   90.00
#
_symmetry.space_group_name_H-M   'P 1'
#
loop_
_entity.id
_entity.type
_entity.pdbx_description
1 polymer ?
#
loop_
_entity_poly.entity_id
_entity_poly.type
_entity_poly.pdbx_seq_one_letter_code
_entity_poly.pdbx_strand_id
1 'polypeptide(L)'
;MVKENDYSKVATRLSELRTFSDYSTAQMAELLGILESEYIEYETSKKEMPINLIYKFARIMGTEPNYVLGGEMPTNDNAVVVYDGKGVSVERYEGYSFTSLAAEFKGKSMNPMLVTIAPSDSPELVSHGGQEFNFVLEGELRVIVGDREFFLRAGDSLYFNPQQPHAQLAMGGNSAKFLTVINE
;
A
#
# COMPACT_ATOMS: atom_id res chain seq x y z
N MET A 1 24.19 -8.98 7.79
CA MET A 1 23.44 -9.94 6.96
C MET A 1 22.59 -9.13 6.02
N VAL A 2 22.83 -9.25 4.71
CA VAL A 2 22.01 -8.58 3.69
C VAL A 2 20.60 -9.14 3.85
N LYS A 3 19.62 -8.30 4.21
CA LYS A 3 18.21 -8.68 4.20
C LYS A 3 17.91 -9.11 2.77
N GLU A 4 17.60 -10.37 2.57
CA GLU A 4 17.03 -10.87 1.32
C GLU A 4 15.88 -9.93 0.95
N ASN A 5 15.99 -9.26 -0.20
CA ASN A 5 15.19 -8.08 -0.51
C ASN A 5 13.71 -8.44 -0.42
N ASP A 6 12.96 -7.83 0.51
CA ASP A 6 11.57 -8.18 0.84
C ASP A 6 10.68 -8.21 -0.42
N TYR A 7 11.03 -7.37 -1.40
CA TYR A 7 10.36 -7.29 -2.68
C TYR A 7 10.48 -8.54 -3.56
N SER A 8 11.56 -9.33 -3.49
CA SER A 8 11.66 -10.57 -4.29
C SER A 8 10.64 -11.61 -3.84
N LYS A 9 10.33 -11.64 -2.54
CA LYS A 9 9.28 -12.50 -1.99
C LYS A 9 7.89 -12.04 -2.43
N VAL A 10 7.66 -10.73 -2.52
CA VAL A 10 6.43 -10.18 -3.11
C VAL A 10 6.28 -10.64 -4.56
N ALA A 11 7.33 -10.49 -5.37
CA ALA A 11 7.32 -10.91 -6.77
C ALA A 11 7.03 -12.41 -6.93
N THR A 12 7.64 -13.27 -6.10
CA THR A 12 7.34 -14.70 -6.06
C THR A 12 5.87 -14.97 -5.75
N ARG A 13 5.32 -14.33 -4.70
CA ARG A 13 3.91 -14.50 -4.32
C ARG A 13 2.94 -14.01 -5.40
N LEU A 14 3.26 -12.91 -6.09
CA LEU A 14 2.45 -12.44 -7.24
C LEU A 14 2.36 -13.53 -8.31
N SER A 15 3.51 -14.10 -8.70
CA SER A 15 3.59 -15.16 -9.70
C SER A 15 2.87 -16.43 -9.26
N GLU A 16 3.07 -16.88 -8.02
CA GLU A 16 2.43 -18.07 -7.46
C GLU A 16 0.91 -17.92 -7.40
N LEU A 17 0.40 -16.81 -6.87
CA LEU A 17 -1.04 -16.56 -6.78
C LEU A 17 -1.70 -16.45 -8.16
N ARG A 18 -1.06 -15.74 -9.09
CA ARG A 18 -1.54 -15.61 -10.46
C ARG A 18 -1.61 -16.97 -11.14
N THR A 19 -0.53 -17.75 -11.08
CA THR A 19 -0.44 -19.06 -11.75
C THR A 19 -1.38 -20.09 -11.13
N PHE A 20 -1.53 -20.11 -9.81
CA PHE A 20 -2.50 -20.97 -9.11
C PHE A 20 -3.95 -20.64 -9.47
N SER A 21 -4.21 -19.39 -9.86
CA SER A 21 -5.52 -18.90 -10.30
C SER A 21 -5.71 -18.98 -11.82
N ASP A 22 -4.83 -19.67 -12.55
CA ASP A 22 -4.87 -19.89 -14.01
C ASP A 22 -4.87 -18.61 -14.86
N TYR A 23 -4.40 -17.47 -14.31
CA TYR A 23 -4.27 -16.24 -15.07
C TYR A 23 -2.93 -16.16 -15.81
N SER A 24 -2.94 -15.71 -17.06
CA SER A 24 -1.73 -15.28 -17.76
C SER A 24 -1.27 -13.89 -17.28
N THR A 25 -0.01 -13.52 -17.58
CA THR A 25 0.51 -12.17 -17.33
C THR A 25 -0.34 -11.11 -18.04
N ALA A 26 -0.73 -11.37 -19.29
CA ALA A 26 -1.61 -10.49 -20.06
C ALA A 26 -2.99 -10.29 -19.40
N GLN A 27 -3.63 -11.37 -18.95
CA GLN A 27 -4.94 -11.30 -18.29
C GLN A 27 -4.85 -10.54 -16.97
N MET A 28 -3.81 -10.80 -16.17
CA MET A 28 -3.63 -10.09 -14.91
C MET A 28 -3.38 -8.60 -15.13
N ALA A 29 -2.54 -8.25 -16.12
CA ALA A 29 -2.29 -6.85 -16.47
C ALA A 29 -3.56 -6.13 -16.92
N GLU A 30 -4.42 -6.79 -17.71
CA GLU A 30 -5.73 -6.27 -18.11
C GLU A 30 -6.64 -6.00 -16.91
N LEU A 31 -6.75 -6.96 -15.97
CA LEU A 31 -7.55 -6.81 -14.75
C LEU A 31 -7.01 -5.68 -13.86
N LEU A 32 -5.69 -5.53 -13.79
CA LEU A 32 -5.02 -4.45 -13.06
C LEU A 32 -5.11 -3.11 -13.78
N GLY A 33 -5.40 -3.08 -15.09
CA GLY A 33 -5.50 -1.87 -15.90
C GLY A 33 -4.13 -1.26 -16.23
N ILE A 34 -3.11 -2.10 -16.39
CA ILE A 34 -1.72 -1.72 -16.68
C ILE A 34 -1.21 -2.45 -17.93
N LEU A 35 -0.03 -2.08 -18.41
CA LEU A 35 0.63 -2.80 -19.50
C LEU A 35 1.15 -4.16 -19.03
N GLU A 36 1.08 -5.18 -19.89
CA GLU A 36 1.64 -6.51 -19.57
C GLU A 36 3.13 -6.44 -19.25
N SER A 37 3.89 -5.64 -20.00
CA SER A 37 5.32 -5.45 -19.76
C SER A 37 5.59 -4.90 -18.36
N GLU A 38 4.74 -4.00 -17.87
CA GLU A 38 4.86 -3.45 -16.52
C GLU A 38 4.54 -4.50 -15.45
N TYR A 39 3.50 -5.30 -15.66
CA TYR A 39 3.20 -6.41 -14.74
C TYR A 39 4.33 -7.44 -14.65
N ILE A 40 4.96 -7.76 -15.79
CA ILE A 40 6.12 -8.65 -15.85
C ILE A 40 7.29 -8.08 -15.04
N GLU A 41 7.52 -6.76 -15.07
CA GLU A 41 8.57 -6.13 -14.26
C GLU A 41 8.32 -6.33 -12.76
N TYR A 42 7.07 -6.34 -12.33
CA TYR A 42 6.71 -6.64 -10.94
C TYR A 42 7.01 -8.10 -10.57
N GLU A 43 6.53 -9.07 -11.36
CA GLU A 43 6.77 -10.51 -11.07
C GLU A 43 8.24 -10.93 -11.20
N THR A 44 9.03 -10.18 -11.97
CA THR A 44 10.47 -10.46 -12.16
C THR A 44 11.37 -9.67 -11.20
N SER A 45 10.78 -9.01 -10.20
CA SER A 45 11.50 -8.19 -9.22
C SER A 45 12.29 -7.00 -9.82
N LYS A 46 11.96 -6.56 -11.04
CA LYS A 46 12.64 -5.45 -11.73
C LYS A 46 12.13 -4.07 -11.29
N LYS A 47 10.85 -3.98 -10.95
CA LYS A 47 10.18 -2.76 -10.47
C LYS A 47 9.28 -3.14 -9.31
N GLU A 48 9.12 -2.29 -8.30
CA GLU A 48 8.13 -2.53 -7.25
C GLU A 48 6.70 -2.27 -7.71
N MET A 49 5.76 -3.13 -7.33
CA MET A 49 4.33 -2.92 -7.61
C MET A 49 3.74 -1.89 -6.63
N PRO A 50 3.25 -0.71 -7.07
CA PRO A 50 2.58 0.28 -6.21
C PRO A 50 1.54 -0.31 -5.25
N ILE A 51 1.40 0.27 -4.06
CA ILE A 51 0.55 -0.28 -2.99
C ILE A 51 -0.91 -0.44 -3.43
N ASN A 52 -1.47 0.52 -4.16
CA ASN A 52 -2.84 0.43 -4.69
C ASN A 52 -3.02 -0.76 -5.66
N LEU A 53 -1.99 -1.09 -6.46
CA LEU A 53 -2.02 -2.26 -7.33
C LEU A 53 -1.93 -3.57 -6.55
N ILE A 54 -1.20 -3.61 -5.44
CA ILE A 54 -1.18 -4.77 -4.53
C ILE A 54 -2.56 -5.01 -3.91
N TYR A 55 -3.24 -3.93 -3.48
CA TYR A 55 -4.60 -4.02 -2.96
C TYR A 55 -5.59 -4.53 -4.01
N LYS A 56 -5.53 -3.96 -5.21
CA LYS A 56 -6.33 -4.41 -6.36
C LYS A 56 -6.04 -5.87 -6.73
N PHE A 57 -4.78 -6.27 -6.77
CA PHE A 57 -4.35 -7.65 -7.03
C PHE A 57 -4.90 -8.61 -5.98
N ALA A 58 -4.75 -8.28 -4.68
CA ALA A 58 -5.24 -9.10 -3.59
C ALA A 58 -6.76 -9.33 -3.69
N ARG A 59 -7.52 -8.29 -4.04
CA ARG A 59 -8.96 -8.39 -4.29
C ARG A 59 -9.30 -9.31 -5.46
N ILE A 60 -8.59 -9.21 -6.59
CA ILE A 60 -8.80 -10.09 -7.76
C ILE A 60 -8.50 -11.55 -7.38
N MET A 61 -7.46 -11.79 -6.58
CA MET A 61 -7.07 -13.13 -6.11
C MET A 61 -7.92 -13.64 -4.94
N GLY A 62 -8.85 -12.85 -4.40
CA GLY A 62 -9.63 -13.23 -3.22
C GLY A 62 -8.78 -13.44 -1.95
N THR A 63 -7.67 -12.71 -1.83
CA THR A 63 -6.75 -12.75 -0.69
C THR A 63 -6.58 -11.38 -0.04
N GLU A 64 -5.73 -11.29 0.96
CA GLU A 64 -5.48 -10.09 1.75
C GLU A 64 -4.17 -9.41 1.31
N PRO A 65 -4.12 -8.07 1.21
CA PRO A 65 -2.91 -7.35 0.81
C PRO A 65 -1.69 -7.71 1.68
N ASN A 66 -1.90 -7.93 2.98
CA ASN A 66 -0.83 -8.34 3.91
C ASN A 66 -0.25 -9.72 3.58
N TYR A 67 -1.05 -10.63 3.02
CA TYR A 67 -0.54 -11.92 2.55
C TYR A 67 0.36 -11.73 1.32
N VAL A 68 -0.05 -10.87 0.39
CA VAL A 68 0.76 -10.54 -0.79
C VAL A 68 2.08 -9.87 -0.39
N LEU A 69 2.09 -9.06 0.67
CA LEU A 69 3.23 -8.30 1.15
C LEU A 69 4.15 -9.08 2.10
N GLY A 70 3.60 -9.72 3.12
CA GLY A 70 4.34 -10.40 4.18
C GLY A 70 4.38 -11.93 4.06
N GLY A 71 3.45 -12.54 3.31
CA GLY A 71 3.36 -13.99 3.13
C GLY A 71 2.63 -14.75 4.24
N GLU A 72 2.08 -14.04 5.24
CA GLU A 72 1.33 -14.64 6.34
C GLU A 72 -0.18 -14.43 6.12
N MET A 73 -0.95 -15.53 6.16
CA MET A 73 -2.40 -15.46 6.06
C MET A 73 -3.00 -15.09 7.42
N PRO A 74 -3.92 -14.11 7.48
CA PRO A 74 -4.63 -13.80 8.72
C PRO A 74 -5.55 -14.96 9.13
N THR A 75 -5.60 -15.25 10.43
CA THR A 75 -6.36 -16.38 10.98
C THR A 75 -7.48 -15.97 11.94
N ASN A 76 -7.53 -14.70 12.38
CA ASN A 76 -8.45 -14.23 13.41
C ASN A 76 -9.52 -13.32 12.81
N ASP A 77 -10.80 -13.58 13.11
CA ASP A 77 -11.96 -12.84 12.61
C ASP A 77 -12.81 -12.18 13.72
N ASN A 78 -12.33 -12.17 14.97
CA ASN A 78 -13.05 -11.61 16.11
C ASN A 78 -12.38 -10.33 16.65
N ALA A 79 -11.14 -10.44 17.13
CA ALA A 79 -10.40 -9.30 17.69
C ALA A 79 -8.89 -9.53 17.61
N VAL A 80 -8.17 -8.53 17.10
CA VAL A 80 -6.70 -8.51 17.00
C VAL A 80 -6.20 -7.25 17.70
N VAL A 81 -5.19 -7.41 18.55
CA VAL A 81 -4.47 -6.29 19.19
C VAL A 81 -3.09 -6.18 18.57
N VAL A 82 -2.75 -4.98 18.08
CA VAL A 82 -1.39 -4.64 17.66
C VAL A 82 -0.86 -3.61 18.65
N TYR A 83 0.11 -4.02 19.47
CA TYR A 83 0.79 -3.11 20.39
C TYR A 83 1.75 -2.17 19.64
N ASP A 84 2.08 -1.04 20.26
CA ASP A 84 3.01 -0.06 19.69
C ASP A 84 4.34 -0.72 19.25
N GLY A 85 4.79 -0.37 18.05
CA GLY A 85 5.98 -0.95 17.42
C GLY A 85 5.88 -2.44 17.04
N LYS A 86 4.71 -3.09 17.15
CA LYS A 86 4.50 -4.51 16.82
C LYS A 86 3.71 -4.75 15.53
N GLY A 87 3.31 -3.70 14.82
CA GLY A 87 2.66 -3.86 13.53
C GLY A 87 3.60 -4.48 12.50
N VAL A 88 3.02 -5.17 11.52
CA VAL A 88 3.78 -5.73 10.39
C VAL A 88 4.20 -4.58 9.50
N SER A 89 5.49 -4.25 9.51
CA SER A 89 6.06 -3.12 8.79
C SER A 89 6.85 -3.60 7.57
N VAL A 90 6.65 -2.91 6.45
CA VAL A 90 7.36 -3.14 5.21
C VAL A 90 7.85 -1.78 4.70
N GLU A 91 9.13 -1.73 4.40
CA GLU A 91 9.76 -0.61 3.69
C GLU A 91 9.68 -0.92 2.20
N ARG A 92 8.99 -0.06 1.43
CA ARG A 92 8.78 -0.27 -0.02
C ARG A 92 9.85 0.43 -0.83
N TYR A 93 10.29 1.58 -0.38
CA TYR A 93 11.41 2.27 -0.98
C TYR A 93 12.08 3.09 0.11
N GLU A 94 13.31 3.51 -0.14
CA GLU A 94 14.05 4.34 0.79
C GLU A 94 13.21 5.57 1.18
N GLY A 95 12.90 5.68 2.47
CA GLY A 95 12.08 6.77 2.98
C GLY A 95 10.57 6.58 2.83
N TYR A 96 10.06 5.42 2.42
CA TYR A 96 8.63 5.10 2.48
C TYR A 96 8.39 3.74 3.10
N SER A 97 7.70 3.76 4.23
CA SER A 97 7.29 2.56 4.94
C SER A 97 5.82 2.61 5.30
N PHE A 98 5.19 1.43 5.29
CA PHE A 98 3.86 1.24 5.83
C PHE A 98 3.89 0.16 6.89
N THR A 99 3.11 0.35 7.94
CA THR A 99 2.94 -0.62 9.02
C THR A 99 1.46 -0.94 9.14
N SER A 100 1.09 -2.19 8.89
CA SER A 100 -0.28 -2.65 9.08
C SER A 100 -0.62 -2.68 10.58
N LEU A 101 -1.76 -2.10 10.94
CA LEU A 101 -2.27 -2.05 12.32
C LEU A 101 -3.32 -3.12 12.61
N ALA A 102 -3.58 -4.03 11.66
CA ALA A 102 -4.54 -5.12 11.80
C ALA A 102 -4.16 -6.32 10.92
N ALA A 103 -2.86 -6.64 10.85
CA ALA A 103 -2.33 -7.62 9.88
C ALA A 103 -3.01 -8.99 9.99
N GLU A 104 -3.22 -9.47 11.22
CA GLU A 104 -3.76 -10.80 11.54
C GLU A 104 -5.30 -10.89 11.46
N PHE A 105 -5.99 -9.76 11.25
CA PHE A 105 -7.46 -9.76 11.16
C PHE A 105 -7.91 -10.16 9.75
N LYS A 106 -8.77 -11.16 9.65
CA LYS A 106 -9.30 -11.72 8.40
C LYS A 106 -10.60 -11.01 7.99
N GLY A 107 -10.80 -10.81 6.68
CA GLY A 107 -12.08 -10.31 6.16
C GLY A 107 -12.32 -8.85 6.51
N LYS A 108 -11.24 -8.06 6.54
CA LYS A 108 -11.30 -6.64 6.90
C LYS A 108 -12.12 -5.87 5.87
N SER A 109 -13.06 -5.05 6.35
CA SER A 109 -13.73 -4.04 5.52
C SER A 109 -12.92 -2.75 5.37
N MET A 110 -11.84 -2.59 6.13
CA MET A 110 -10.93 -1.44 6.04
C MET A 110 -9.54 -1.81 6.54
N ASN A 111 -8.52 -1.15 6.02
CA ASN A 111 -7.12 -1.40 6.29
C ASN A 111 -6.49 -0.18 6.98
N PRO A 112 -6.40 -0.18 8.32
CA PRO A 112 -5.67 0.84 9.05
C PRO A 112 -4.16 0.59 8.95
N MET A 113 -3.42 1.63 8.57
CA MET A 113 -1.98 1.59 8.40
C MET A 113 -1.33 2.85 8.94
N LEU A 114 -0.14 2.69 9.50
CA LEU A 114 0.76 3.79 9.79
C LEU A 114 1.73 3.96 8.63
N VAL A 115 1.76 5.14 8.03
CA VAL A 115 2.65 5.44 6.90
C VAL A 115 3.67 6.47 7.35
N THR A 116 4.93 6.22 7.03
CA THR A 116 6.03 7.18 7.22
C THR A 116 6.67 7.46 5.87
N ILE A 117 6.72 8.73 5.49
CA ILE A 117 7.29 9.19 4.23
C ILE A 117 8.38 10.24 4.47
N ALA A 118 9.48 10.11 3.75
CA ALA A 118 10.55 11.10 3.66
C ALA A 118 10.20 12.14 2.58
N PRO A 119 10.85 13.33 2.61
CA PRO A 119 10.72 14.30 1.54
C PRO A 119 11.08 13.68 0.17
N SER A 120 10.26 13.96 -0.83
CA SER A 120 10.47 13.53 -2.21
C SER A 120 10.01 14.63 -3.15
N ASP A 121 10.76 14.82 -4.25
CA ASP A 121 10.44 15.79 -5.29
C ASP A 121 9.57 15.19 -6.42
N SER A 122 9.33 13.88 -6.39
CA SER A 122 8.63 13.14 -7.47
C SER A 122 7.51 12.28 -6.89
N PRO A 123 6.28 12.82 -6.77
CA PRO A 123 5.13 12.02 -6.36
C PRO A 123 4.67 11.10 -7.50
N GLU A 124 4.50 9.82 -7.21
CA GLU A 124 3.72 8.93 -8.07
C GLU A 124 2.25 9.03 -7.67
N LEU A 125 1.41 9.53 -8.58
CA LEU A 125 -0.02 9.62 -8.35
C LEU A 125 -0.66 8.24 -8.48
N VAL A 126 -1.49 7.88 -7.49
CA VAL A 126 -2.23 6.63 -7.47
C VAL A 126 -3.74 6.87 -7.49
N SER A 127 -4.51 5.85 -7.82
CA SER A 127 -5.97 5.86 -7.73
C SER A 127 -6.48 4.49 -7.34
N HIS A 128 -7.53 4.46 -6.53
CA HIS A 128 -8.20 3.22 -6.15
C HIS A 128 -9.67 3.47 -5.79
N GLY A 129 -10.41 2.36 -5.63
CA GLY A 129 -11.81 2.37 -5.25
C GLY A 129 -12.05 2.68 -3.77
N GLY A 130 -13.32 2.61 -3.38
CA GLY A 130 -13.75 2.76 -2.00
C GLY A 130 -13.44 4.14 -1.40
N GLN A 131 -12.91 4.20 -0.18
CA GLN A 131 -12.75 5.43 0.60
C GLN A 131 -11.39 5.47 1.31
N GLU A 132 -10.88 6.68 1.52
CA GLU A 132 -9.63 6.89 2.26
C GLU A 132 -9.74 8.04 3.27
N PHE A 133 -9.20 7.80 4.46
CA PHE A 133 -9.04 8.75 5.54
C PHE A 133 -7.57 8.85 5.93
N ASN A 134 -7.03 10.05 6.07
CA ASN A 134 -5.67 10.31 6.55
C ASN A 134 -5.72 11.19 7.80
N PHE A 135 -4.92 10.87 8.82
CA PHE A 135 -4.74 11.68 10.04
C PHE A 135 -3.25 11.85 10.32
N VAL A 136 -2.76 13.09 10.33
CA VAL A 136 -1.34 13.38 10.49
C VAL A 136 -0.95 13.27 11.96
N LEU A 137 0.07 12.46 12.24
CA LEU A 137 0.59 12.22 13.59
C LEU A 137 1.84 13.06 13.86
N GLU A 138 2.75 13.13 12.90
CA GLU A 138 4.02 13.84 13.01
C GLU A 138 4.37 14.51 11.66
N GLY A 139 5.00 15.70 11.72
CA GLY A 139 5.44 16.44 10.53
C GLY A 139 4.31 17.18 9.79
N GLU A 140 4.59 17.47 8.52
CA GLU A 140 3.71 18.21 7.60
C GLU A 140 3.52 17.41 6.31
N LEU A 141 2.29 17.34 5.84
CA LEU A 141 1.87 16.54 4.69
C LEU A 141 1.25 17.45 3.63
N ARG A 142 1.77 17.40 2.40
CA ARG A 142 1.06 17.89 1.22
C ARG A 142 0.34 16.72 0.58
N VAL A 143 -0.97 16.85 0.41
CA VAL A 143 -1.80 15.86 -0.27
C VAL A 143 -2.33 16.45 -1.56
N ILE A 144 -2.01 15.82 -2.68
CA ILE A 144 -2.56 16.14 -4.00
C ILE A 144 -3.79 15.24 -4.20
N VAL A 145 -4.91 15.79 -4.64
CA VAL A 145 -6.13 15.05 -5.02
C VAL A 145 -6.74 15.68 -6.27
N GLY A 146 -6.55 15.03 -7.42
CA GLY A 146 -6.84 15.61 -8.73
C GLY A 146 -6.05 16.91 -8.91
N ASP A 147 -6.77 18.00 -9.23
CA ASP A 147 -6.17 19.33 -9.43
C ASP A 147 -6.05 20.16 -8.15
N ARG A 148 -6.32 19.55 -6.98
CA ARG A 148 -6.35 20.24 -5.69
C ARG A 148 -5.20 19.79 -4.81
N GLU A 149 -4.71 20.73 -4.01
CA GLU A 149 -3.68 20.47 -3.02
C GLU A 149 -4.14 20.89 -1.64
N PHE A 150 -3.78 20.07 -0.66
CA PHE A 150 -4.08 20.28 0.75
C PHE A 150 -2.78 20.20 1.54
N PHE A 151 -2.61 21.11 2.49
CA PHE A 151 -1.45 21.16 3.37
C PHE A 151 -1.93 20.90 4.78
N LEU A 152 -1.45 19.83 5.38
CA LEU A 152 -1.86 19.30 6.67
C LEU A 152 -0.64 19.28 7.60
N ARG A 153 -0.87 19.50 8.88
CA ARG A 153 0.12 19.33 9.95
C ARG A 153 -0.38 18.33 10.98
N ALA A 154 0.48 17.93 11.91
CA ALA A 154 0.10 17.04 13.01
C ALA A 154 -1.22 17.47 13.69
N GLY A 155 -2.15 16.52 13.82
CA GLY A 155 -3.50 16.73 14.35
C GLY A 155 -4.57 17.01 13.28
N ASP A 156 -4.19 17.38 12.06
CA ASP A 156 -5.12 17.56 10.96
C ASP A 156 -5.50 16.22 10.30
N SER A 157 -6.64 16.21 9.60
CA SER A 157 -7.10 15.05 8.86
C SER A 157 -7.66 15.42 7.50
N LEU A 158 -7.67 14.45 6.59
CA LEU A 158 -8.27 14.56 5.26
C LEU A 158 -9.07 13.30 4.96
N TYR A 159 -10.32 13.48 4.56
CA TYR A 159 -11.15 12.45 3.97
C TYR A 159 -11.42 12.83 2.53
N PHE A 160 -11.11 11.96 1.58
CA PHE A 160 -11.19 12.28 0.16
C PHE A 160 -11.65 11.10 -0.67
N ASN A 161 -12.00 11.37 -1.93
CA ASN A 161 -12.35 10.33 -2.89
C ASN A 161 -11.06 9.80 -3.55
N PRO A 162 -10.61 8.57 -3.22
CA PRO A 162 -9.35 8.03 -3.74
C PRO A 162 -9.43 7.60 -5.22
N GLN A 163 -10.62 7.68 -5.84
CA GLN A 163 -10.74 7.50 -7.29
C GLN A 163 -10.14 8.68 -8.07
N GLN A 164 -9.95 9.83 -7.41
CA GLN A 164 -9.15 10.91 -7.98
C GLN A 164 -7.66 10.57 -7.83
N PRO A 165 -6.84 10.81 -8.87
CA PRO A 165 -5.39 10.69 -8.76
C PRO A 165 -4.86 11.45 -7.55
N HIS A 166 -4.15 10.78 -6.65
CA HIS A 166 -3.68 11.39 -5.41
C HIS A 166 -2.30 10.91 -5.00
N ALA A 167 -1.62 11.73 -4.20
CA ALA A 167 -0.33 11.42 -3.60
C ALA A 167 -0.13 12.21 -2.30
N GLN A 168 0.62 11.62 -1.37
CA GLN A 168 1.04 12.22 -0.12
C GLN A 168 2.54 12.49 -0.15
N LEU A 169 2.95 13.72 0.19
CA LEU A 169 4.35 14.14 0.24
C LEU A 169 4.71 14.76 1.58
N ALA A 170 5.88 14.39 2.11
CA ALA A 170 6.43 15.06 3.29
C ALA A 170 6.89 16.47 2.91
N MET A 171 6.60 17.45 3.77
CA MET A 171 6.96 18.85 3.58
C MET A 171 8.04 19.30 4.56
N GLY A 172 8.68 20.44 4.26
CA GLY A 172 9.61 21.09 5.19
C GLY A 172 10.96 20.38 5.38
N GLY A 173 11.33 19.47 4.47
CA GLY A 173 12.61 18.75 4.51
C GLY A 173 12.72 17.69 5.62
N ASN A 174 11.61 17.39 6.30
CA ASN A 174 11.53 16.38 7.35
C ASN A 174 10.56 15.27 6.94
N SER A 175 10.73 14.08 7.51
CA SER A 175 9.76 13.00 7.34
C SER A 175 8.42 13.34 7.98
N ALA A 176 7.34 12.82 7.40
CA ALA A 176 5.98 12.91 7.93
C ALA A 176 5.45 11.52 8.25
N LYS A 177 4.61 11.43 9.29
CA LYS A 177 3.98 10.19 9.73
C LYS A 177 2.50 10.41 9.90
N PHE A 178 1.69 9.52 9.34
CA PHE A 178 0.24 9.64 9.36
C PHE A 178 -0.43 8.26 9.46
N LEU A 179 -1.59 8.23 10.10
CA LEU A 179 -2.52 7.11 10.02
C LEU A 179 -3.29 7.25 8.71
N THR A 180 -3.34 6.19 7.91
CA THR A 180 -4.30 6.06 6.81
C THR A 180 -5.24 4.89 7.07
N VAL A 181 -6.51 5.04 6.68
CA VAL A 181 -7.51 3.97 6.69
C VAL A 181 -8.11 3.90 5.30
N ILE A 182 -7.86 2.79 4.61
CA ILE A 182 -8.32 2.56 3.24
C ILE A 182 -9.35 1.44 3.22
N ASN A 183 -10.44 1.65 2.49
CA ASN A 183 -11.40 0.62 2.11
C ASN A 183 -11.45 0.56 0.58
N GLU A 184 -11.35 -0.62 -0.04
CA GLU A 184 -11.29 -0.85 -1.51
C GLU A 184 -12.23 -1.95 -1.99
#